data_AF-A0A2V9NVX4-F1
#
_entry.id   AF-A0A2V9NVX4-F1
#
_cell.length_a   1.000
_cell.length_b   1.000
_cell.length_c   1.000
_cell.angle_alpha   90.00
_cell.angle_beta   90.00
_cell.angle_gamma   90.00
#
_symmetry.space_group_name_H-M   'P 1'
#
loop_
_entity.id
_entity.type
_entity.pdbx_description
1 polymer ?
#
loop_
_entity_poly.entity_id
_entity_poly.type
_entity_poly.pdbx_seq_one_letter_code
_entity_poly.pdbx_strand_id
1 'polypeptide(L)'
;MNYTRLRTFLVIASLGAVSLFTLAAHAQSTNRQIGTQLTVTADPLVPRPHTRSCVVPLFTNYQFAFFSGTTQNYQFTPPANCPGPWNKVVLDINFSENAGRQFDRTATLYMGNTNLYFGTTPEPIRTATNTWHVERDITDYSALLANPQQGFMVLQNCTTDCPPPYNTLLTGVFTVSAELEFFPTPGGSPAPKVADEVLPLVQTNAGGSNFPAFLFSPTDQFSTTFTLPQNIEQAYLDVIAQSQSTDEQWYGCFPNDLASINEVYACGNTDFRETEVTIDGQPAGIAPVSPWVYTGFLPDQWRPMPAAQTLDFVPYRVNLTPFAGILNDGQPHTVSLSVFNDDSYFSAAASLLLYLDHGSAEVTGALTQNTLTAPSPVVSENLQGTSEV
;
A
#
# COMPACT_ATOMS: atom_id res chain seq x y z
N MET A 1 -29.03 68.51 14.46
CA MET A 1 -28.00 68.79 13.43
C MET A 1 -27.01 67.64 13.47
N ASN A 2 -27.19 66.67 12.56
CA ASN A 2 -26.38 65.46 12.47
C ASN A 2 -25.12 65.76 11.66
N TYR A 3 -23.95 65.59 12.26
CA TYR A 3 -22.69 65.53 11.53
C TYR A 3 -22.04 64.16 11.81
N THR A 4 -22.22 63.27 10.84
CA THR A 4 -21.62 61.94 10.77
C THR A 4 -20.12 62.10 10.50
N ARG A 5 -19.26 61.69 11.44
CA ARG A 5 -17.81 61.60 11.21
C ARG A 5 -17.50 60.27 10.52
N LEU A 6 -17.18 60.34 9.24
CA LEU A 6 -16.65 59.21 8.47
C LEU A 6 -15.17 59.01 8.87
N ARG A 7 -14.85 57.90 9.54
CA ARG A 7 -13.46 57.47 9.79
C ARG A 7 -13.02 56.62 8.60
N THR A 8 -12.15 57.16 7.76
CA THR A 8 -11.47 56.41 6.70
C THR A 8 -10.43 55.50 7.33
N PHE A 9 -10.68 54.19 7.33
CA PHE A 9 -9.65 53.19 7.63
C PHE A 9 -8.82 52.96 6.37
N LEU A 10 -7.53 53.29 6.42
CA LEU A 10 -6.55 52.87 5.43
C LEU A 10 -6.25 51.38 5.67
N VAL A 11 -6.76 50.51 4.80
CA VAL A 11 -6.35 49.09 4.76
C VAL A 11 -5.08 49.03 3.93
N ILE A 12 -3.93 48.83 4.58
CA ILE A 12 -2.68 48.49 3.90
C ILE A 12 -2.78 47.01 3.53
N ALA A 13 -3.12 46.72 2.27
CA ALA A 13 -3.04 45.38 1.71
C ALA A 13 -1.57 45.04 1.44
N SER A 14 -0.93 44.36 2.38
CA SER A 14 0.36 43.70 2.14
C SER A 14 0.12 42.49 1.24
N LEU A 15 0.39 42.64 -0.06
CA LEU A 15 0.54 41.50 -0.98
C LEU A 15 1.79 40.72 -0.55
N GLY A 16 1.60 39.72 0.31
CA GLY A 16 2.58 38.65 0.48
C GLY A 16 2.64 37.85 -0.82
N ALA A 17 3.76 37.91 -1.52
CA ALA A 17 4.04 37.01 -2.62
C ALA A 17 4.11 35.58 -2.06
N VAL A 18 3.01 34.83 -2.17
CA VAL A 18 3.02 33.40 -1.97
C VAL A 18 3.77 32.82 -3.15
N SER A 19 5.06 32.57 -2.95
CA SER A 19 5.88 31.77 -3.86
C SER A 19 5.30 30.36 -3.85
N LEU A 20 4.38 30.09 -4.78
CA LEU A 20 3.97 28.74 -5.14
C LEU A 20 5.21 28.05 -5.72
N PHE A 21 5.96 27.35 -4.87
CA PHE A 21 6.90 26.34 -5.33
C PHE A 21 6.04 25.22 -5.91
N THR A 22 5.79 25.28 -7.22
CA THR A 22 5.29 24.14 -7.97
C THR A 22 6.38 23.06 -7.89
N LEU A 23 6.21 22.11 -6.97
CA LEU A 23 6.89 20.82 -7.06
C LEU A 23 6.48 20.23 -8.40
N ALA A 24 7.34 20.37 -9.41
CA ALA A 24 7.17 19.68 -10.67
C ALA A 24 7.25 18.18 -10.36
N ALA A 25 6.10 17.53 -10.26
CA ALA A 25 6.01 16.08 -10.30
C ALA A 25 6.58 15.65 -11.66
N HIS A 26 7.83 15.22 -11.66
CA HIS A 26 8.40 14.55 -12.81
C HIS A 26 7.75 13.17 -12.81
N ALA A 27 7.21 12.73 -13.95
CA ALA A 27 6.67 11.39 -14.09
C ALA A 27 7.82 10.42 -14.41
N GLN A 28 7.68 9.15 -14.04
CA GLN A 28 8.67 8.11 -14.34
C GLN A 28 9.07 8.12 -15.82
N SER A 29 10.35 8.39 -16.05
CA SER A 29 11.03 8.35 -17.34
C SER A 29 11.34 6.88 -17.67
N THR A 30 10.33 6.12 -18.04
CA THR A 30 10.48 4.80 -18.65
C THR A 30 10.02 4.91 -20.11
N ASN A 31 10.95 4.87 -21.06
CA ASN A 31 10.74 4.68 -22.52
C ASN A 31 9.32 5.02 -23.05
N ARG A 32 8.84 6.25 -22.83
CA ARG A 32 7.49 6.66 -23.25
C ARG A 32 7.49 6.87 -24.75
N GLN A 33 7.25 5.81 -25.50
CA GLN A 33 7.10 5.87 -26.94
C GLN A 33 5.60 5.94 -27.27
N ILE A 34 5.17 7.10 -27.76
CA ILE A 34 3.80 7.31 -28.24
C ILE A 34 3.45 6.25 -29.28
N GLY A 35 2.27 5.65 -29.15
CA GLY A 35 1.78 4.61 -30.06
C GLY A 35 2.27 3.19 -29.71
N THR A 36 2.94 3.00 -28.58
CA THR A 36 3.30 1.66 -28.06
C THR A 36 2.37 1.21 -26.96
N GLN A 37 2.38 -0.10 -26.68
CA GLN A 37 1.68 -0.73 -25.56
C GLN A 37 2.57 -0.84 -24.30
N LEU A 38 3.78 -0.27 -24.33
CA LEU A 38 4.72 -0.31 -23.20
C LEU A 38 4.09 0.35 -21.98
N THR A 39 4.26 -0.27 -20.82
CA THR A 39 3.63 0.20 -19.59
C THR A 39 4.16 1.59 -19.22
N VAL A 40 3.23 2.47 -18.89
CA VAL A 40 3.51 3.78 -18.31
C VAL A 40 2.78 3.93 -16.99
N THR A 41 3.33 4.73 -16.08
CA THR A 41 2.74 5.02 -14.78
C THR A 41 2.28 6.48 -14.73
N ALA A 42 1.14 6.70 -14.06
CA ALA A 42 0.67 8.03 -13.67
C ALA A 42 1.19 8.47 -12.30
N ASP A 43 1.81 7.54 -11.55
CA ASP A 43 2.26 7.79 -10.19
C ASP A 43 3.37 8.85 -10.14
N PRO A 44 3.32 9.75 -9.14
CA PRO A 44 4.34 10.77 -8.98
C PRO A 44 5.67 10.13 -8.60
N LEU A 45 6.77 10.71 -9.09
CA LEU A 45 8.08 10.32 -8.60
C LEU A 45 8.25 10.70 -7.11
N VAL A 46 8.93 9.85 -6.37
CA VAL A 46 9.44 10.06 -5.02
C VAL A 46 10.56 11.11 -5.06
N PRO A 47 10.37 12.28 -4.42
CA PRO A 47 11.41 13.31 -4.42
C PRO A 47 12.64 12.84 -3.65
N ARG A 48 13.82 12.89 -4.28
CA ARG A 48 15.09 12.48 -3.67
C ARG A 48 15.93 13.69 -3.22
N PRO A 49 16.49 13.68 -2.00
CA PRO A 49 17.47 14.69 -1.59
C PRO A 49 18.67 14.73 -2.55
N HIS A 50 19.26 15.92 -2.72
CA HIS A 50 20.49 16.06 -3.52
C HIS A 50 21.75 15.56 -2.80
N THR A 51 21.63 15.05 -1.58
CA THR A 51 22.74 14.41 -0.87
C THR A 51 23.10 13.09 -1.52
N ARG A 52 24.37 12.71 -1.44
CA ARG A 52 24.81 11.39 -1.91
C ARG A 52 24.16 10.30 -1.06
N SER A 53 23.43 9.39 -1.70
CA SER A 53 22.85 8.22 -1.04
C SER A 53 23.87 7.11 -0.83
N CYS A 54 23.58 6.24 0.14
CA CYS A 54 24.15 4.90 0.22
C CYS A 54 23.13 3.90 -0.35
N VAL A 55 23.56 3.07 -1.29
CA VAL A 55 22.69 2.07 -1.94
C VAL A 55 22.97 0.70 -1.35
N VAL A 56 21.91 -0.01 -0.95
CA VAL A 56 21.98 -1.39 -0.48
C VAL A 56 21.13 -2.26 -1.40
N PRO A 57 21.74 -3.07 -2.28
CA PRO A 57 21.01 -4.05 -3.08
C PRO A 57 20.37 -5.11 -2.18
N LEU A 58 19.08 -5.38 -2.38
CA LEU A 58 18.38 -6.50 -1.73
C LEU A 58 18.58 -7.78 -2.56
N PHE A 59 18.34 -7.71 -3.87
CA PHE A 59 18.66 -8.76 -4.84
C PHE A 59 18.67 -8.18 -6.26
N THR A 60 19.29 -8.88 -7.21
CA THR A 60 19.41 -8.41 -8.60
C THR A 60 19.04 -9.50 -9.60
N ASN A 61 18.34 -9.10 -10.66
CA ASN A 61 17.96 -9.92 -11.82
C ASN A 61 17.36 -11.28 -11.46
N TYR A 62 16.56 -11.35 -10.40
CA TYR A 62 15.88 -12.59 -10.06
C TYR A 62 14.74 -12.84 -11.04
N GLN A 63 14.65 -14.06 -11.56
CA GLN A 63 13.64 -14.46 -12.54
C GLN A 63 12.53 -15.28 -11.87
N PHE A 64 11.36 -14.67 -11.73
CA PHE A 64 10.14 -15.38 -11.34
C PHE A 64 9.56 -16.06 -12.58
N ALA A 65 10.01 -17.27 -12.88
CA ALA A 65 9.55 -18.06 -14.03
C ALA A 65 8.63 -19.24 -13.64
N PHE A 66 8.74 -19.70 -12.40
CA PHE A 66 8.19 -20.97 -11.95
C PHE A 66 7.38 -20.79 -10.67
N PHE A 67 6.29 -21.53 -10.54
CA PHE A 67 5.47 -21.55 -9.32
C PHE A 67 6.29 -22.03 -8.12
N SER A 68 7.11 -23.06 -8.34
CA SER A 68 8.08 -23.57 -7.36
C SER A 68 9.17 -22.56 -6.96
N GLY A 69 9.37 -21.51 -7.75
CA GLY A 69 10.33 -20.42 -7.54
C GLY A 69 9.66 -19.06 -7.38
N THR A 70 8.46 -19.01 -6.79
CA THR A 70 7.70 -17.76 -6.59
C THR A 70 8.33 -16.83 -5.55
N THR A 71 9.26 -17.31 -4.72
CA THR A 71 9.82 -16.56 -3.59
C THR A 71 11.31 -16.36 -3.78
N GLN A 72 11.75 -15.10 -3.73
CA GLN A 72 13.15 -14.73 -3.65
C GLN A 72 13.49 -14.23 -2.26
N ASN A 73 14.31 -14.99 -1.52
CA ASN A 73 14.80 -14.59 -0.21
C ASN A 73 16.05 -13.72 -0.33
N TYR A 74 16.22 -12.78 0.58
CA TYR A 74 17.42 -11.94 0.66
C TYR A 74 17.77 -11.59 2.12
N GLN A 75 18.98 -11.10 2.30
CA GLN A 75 19.47 -10.61 3.59
C GLN A 75 19.75 -9.12 3.45
N PHE A 76 19.31 -8.35 4.44
CA PHE A 76 19.54 -6.92 4.52
C PHE A 76 20.48 -6.61 5.68
N THR A 77 21.42 -5.70 5.45
CA THR A 77 22.27 -5.12 6.48
C THR A 77 22.33 -3.61 6.23
N PRO A 78 22.09 -2.76 7.23
CA PRO A 78 22.14 -1.31 7.06
C PRO A 78 23.52 -0.86 6.57
N PRO A 79 23.60 0.20 5.75
CA PRO A 79 24.87 0.64 5.18
C PRO A 79 25.78 1.22 6.27
N ALA A 80 26.88 0.53 6.59
CA ALA A 80 27.81 0.95 7.64
C ALA A 80 28.46 2.32 7.38
N ASN A 81 28.56 2.73 6.11
CA ASN A 81 29.08 4.03 5.68
C ASN A 81 28.02 5.14 5.64
N CYS A 82 26.75 4.84 5.91
CA CYS A 82 25.67 5.80 6.10
C CYS A 82 24.80 5.37 7.29
N PRO A 83 25.30 5.43 8.53
CA PRO A 83 24.46 5.18 9.69
C PRO A 83 23.33 6.21 9.76
N GLY A 84 22.19 5.80 10.31
CA GLY A 84 21.07 6.69 10.59
C GLY A 84 21.46 7.81 11.58
N PRO A 85 20.61 8.85 11.72
CA PRO A 85 19.30 8.99 11.08
C PRO A 85 19.41 9.38 9.60
N TRP A 86 18.47 8.88 8.81
CA TRP A 86 18.36 9.19 7.38
C TRP A 86 17.29 10.25 7.18
N ASN A 87 17.58 11.25 6.35
CA ASN A 87 16.59 12.25 5.94
C ASN A 87 15.54 11.64 5.01
N LYS A 88 15.94 10.61 4.26
CA LYS A 88 15.04 9.84 3.41
C LYS A 88 15.56 8.42 3.23
N VAL A 89 14.66 7.45 3.14
CA VAL A 89 14.96 6.13 2.60
C VAL A 89 13.99 5.82 1.46
N VAL A 90 14.52 5.45 0.30
CA VAL A 90 13.71 5.09 -0.87
C VAL A 90 13.94 3.64 -1.23
N LEU A 91 12.85 2.89 -1.41
CA LEU A 91 12.88 1.55 -2.01
C LEU A 91 12.75 1.71 -3.51
N ASP A 92 13.67 1.10 -4.24
CA ASP A 92 13.74 1.09 -5.70
C ASP A 92 13.56 -0.33 -6.22
N ILE A 93 12.58 -0.54 -7.09
CA ILE A 93 12.33 -1.84 -7.72
C ILE A 93 12.29 -1.68 -9.22
N ASN A 94 13.14 -2.41 -9.92
CA ASN A 94 13.19 -2.45 -11.37
C ASN A 94 12.60 -3.78 -11.85
N PHE A 95 11.60 -3.68 -12.70
CA PHE A 95 10.94 -4.82 -13.31
C PHE A 95 11.21 -4.85 -14.80
N SER A 96 11.37 -6.06 -15.32
CA SER A 96 11.27 -6.32 -16.75
C SER A 96 10.52 -7.62 -16.97
N GLU A 97 9.91 -7.71 -18.13
CA GLU A 97 9.14 -8.87 -18.53
C GLU A 97 9.39 -9.14 -20.01
N ASN A 98 9.76 -10.37 -20.35
CA ASN A 98 10.00 -10.73 -21.74
C ASN A 98 8.70 -10.76 -22.57
N ALA A 99 8.87 -10.57 -23.87
CA ALA A 99 7.80 -10.82 -24.82
C ALA A 99 7.23 -12.24 -24.65
N GLY A 100 5.92 -12.36 -24.49
CA GLY A 100 5.31 -13.66 -24.22
C GLY A 100 3.83 -13.60 -23.88
N ARG A 101 3.30 -14.73 -23.41
CA ARG A 101 1.95 -14.82 -22.88
C ARG A 101 2.03 -15.12 -21.39
N GLN A 102 1.42 -14.28 -20.58
CA GLN A 102 1.28 -14.44 -19.13
C GLN A 102 0.14 -13.52 -18.67
N PHE A 103 -0.33 -13.73 -17.45
CA PHE A 103 -1.30 -12.87 -16.78
C PHE A 103 -0.57 -11.91 -15.84
N ASP A 104 -1.26 -10.90 -15.36
CA ASP A 104 -0.74 -10.07 -14.30
C ASP A 104 -0.60 -10.85 -13.00
N ARG A 105 0.42 -10.48 -12.21
CA ARG A 105 0.79 -11.17 -10.99
C ARG A 105 0.85 -10.18 -9.85
N THR A 106 0.26 -10.57 -8.73
CA THR A 106 0.50 -9.90 -7.47
C THR A 106 1.95 -10.08 -7.05
N ALA A 107 2.60 -8.98 -6.69
CA ALA A 107 3.97 -8.92 -6.26
C ALA A 107 4.05 -8.22 -4.90
N THR A 108 4.75 -8.84 -3.94
CA THR A 108 4.94 -8.29 -2.60
C THR A 108 6.38 -8.43 -2.16
N LEU A 109 6.92 -7.44 -1.43
CA LEU A 109 8.26 -7.47 -0.86
C LEU A 109 8.17 -7.16 0.63
N TYR A 110 8.74 -8.04 1.44
CA TYR A 110 8.73 -7.96 2.90
C TYR A 110 10.15 -7.92 3.46
N MET A 111 10.32 -7.22 4.58
CA MET A 111 11.55 -7.22 5.39
C MET A 111 11.16 -7.31 6.87
N GLY A 112 11.72 -8.25 7.62
CA GLY A 112 11.33 -8.48 9.02
C GLY A 112 9.81 -8.69 9.17
N ASN A 113 9.20 -9.43 8.23
CA ASN A 113 7.74 -9.63 8.10
C ASN A 113 6.88 -8.37 7.86
N THR A 114 7.49 -7.19 7.73
CA THR A 114 6.85 -5.92 7.40
C THR A 114 6.77 -5.76 5.89
N ASN A 115 5.58 -5.43 5.37
CA ASN A 115 5.42 -5.17 3.93
C ASN A 115 6.07 -3.83 3.57
N LEU A 116 6.99 -3.86 2.61
CA LEU A 116 7.63 -2.65 2.06
C LEU A 116 7.10 -2.31 0.66
N TYR A 117 6.57 -3.29 -0.07
CA TYR A 117 5.93 -3.10 -1.37
C TYR A 117 4.83 -4.14 -1.60
N PHE A 118 3.75 -3.69 -2.24
CA PHE A 118 2.63 -4.50 -2.66
C PHE A 118 2.06 -3.86 -3.94
N GLY A 119 1.97 -4.61 -5.03
CA GLY A 119 1.35 -4.16 -6.29
C GLY A 119 0.98 -5.34 -7.18
N THR A 120 0.38 -5.06 -8.34
CA THR A 120 0.27 -6.03 -9.43
C THR A 120 1.21 -5.67 -10.59
N THR A 121 1.66 -6.65 -11.36
CA THR A 121 2.42 -6.40 -12.60
C THR A 121 1.46 -5.99 -13.72
N PRO A 122 1.91 -5.30 -14.78
CA PRO A 122 1.16 -5.31 -16.02
C PRO A 122 1.13 -6.73 -16.61
N GLU A 123 0.07 -7.05 -17.34
CA GLU A 123 0.04 -8.21 -18.23
C GLU A 123 1.02 -8.01 -19.41
N PRO A 124 1.77 -9.05 -19.83
CA PRO A 124 2.77 -8.91 -20.89
C PRO A 124 2.24 -8.56 -22.25
N ILE A 125 3.16 -7.93 -22.98
CA ILE A 125 3.07 -7.70 -24.40
C ILE A 125 3.64 -8.92 -25.13
N ARG A 126 2.88 -9.50 -26.06
CA ARG A 126 3.28 -10.71 -26.79
C ARG A 126 4.55 -10.56 -27.63
N THR A 127 4.86 -9.34 -28.05
CA THR A 127 5.86 -9.05 -29.09
C THR A 127 6.99 -8.14 -28.62
N ALA A 128 6.96 -7.67 -27.37
CA ALA A 128 7.96 -6.74 -26.86
C ALA A 128 8.27 -7.03 -25.39
N THR A 129 9.53 -6.83 -25.01
CA THR A 129 9.92 -6.79 -23.61
C THR A 129 9.40 -5.50 -22.99
N ASN A 130 8.68 -5.62 -21.89
CA ASN A 130 8.17 -4.49 -21.12
C ASN A 130 9.07 -4.22 -19.92
N THR A 131 9.21 -2.95 -19.54
CA THR A 131 10.06 -2.54 -18.40
C THR A 131 9.38 -1.39 -17.67
N TRP A 132 9.31 -1.50 -16.35
CA TRP A 132 8.83 -0.42 -15.50
C TRP A 132 9.64 -0.37 -14.22
N HIS A 133 9.49 0.73 -13.50
CA HIS A 133 10.18 1.00 -12.27
C HIS A 133 9.13 1.33 -11.21
N VAL A 134 9.42 1.05 -9.94
CA VAL A 134 8.63 1.46 -8.79
C VAL A 134 9.58 2.07 -7.78
N GLU A 135 9.16 3.17 -7.17
CA GLU A 135 9.89 3.80 -6.08
C GLU A 135 8.95 4.16 -4.93
N ARG A 136 9.37 3.88 -3.70
CA ARG A 136 8.58 4.16 -2.49
C ARG A 136 9.40 4.90 -1.46
N ASP A 137 8.82 5.97 -0.93
CA ASP A 137 9.34 6.58 0.30
C ASP A 137 8.99 5.69 1.49
N ILE A 138 10.00 5.06 2.08
CA ILE A 138 9.85 4.20 3.26
C ILE A 138 10.59 4.81 4.47
N THR A 139 10.77 6.13 4.49
CA THR A 139 11.50 6.83 5.56
C THR A 139 10.89 6.57 6.94
N ASP A 140 9.57 6.50 7.03
CA ASP A 140 8.87 6.22 8.30
C ASP A 140 9.17 4.82 8.86
N TYR A 141 9.70 3.92 8.02
CA TYR A 141 10.07 2.56 8.39
C TYR A 141 11.53 2.48 8.88
N SER A 142 12.20 3.61 9.12
CA SER A 142 13.63 3.68 9.48
C SER A 142 14.02 2.80 10.67
N ALA A 143 13.16 2.64 11.69
CA ALA A 143 13.46 1.79 12.84
C ALA A 143 13.66 0.31 12.44
N LEU A 144 12.86 -0.21 11.50
CA LEU A 144 13.03 -1.56 10.94
C LEU A 144 14.40 -1.69 10.24
N LEU A 145 14.77 -0.65 9.49
CA LEU A 145 15.96 -0.60 8.65
C LEU A 145 17.25 -0.32 9.43
N ALA A 146 17.16 0.07 10.70
CA ALA A 146 18.31 0.33 11.56
C ALA A 146 19.08 -0.95 11.96
N ASN A 147 18.50 -2.13 11.71
CA ASN A 147 19.05 -3.42 12.11
C ASN A 147 19.16 -4.37 10.91
N PRO A 148 20.07 -5.36 10.94
CA PRO A 148 20.06 -6.44 9.97
C PRO A 148 18.73 -7.20 10.00
N GLN A 149 18.18 -7.50 8.82
CA GLN A 149 16.90 -8.17 8.66
C GLN A 149 17.01 -9.26 7.59
N GLN A 150 16.13 -10.25 7.68
CA GLN A 150 15.82 -11.11 6.54
C GLN A 150 14.62 -10.52 5.80
N GLY A 151 14.57 -10.75 4.50
CA GLY A 151 13.42 -10.37 3.70
C GLY A 151 13.19 -11.34 2.56
N PHE A 152 12.06 -11.16 1.91
CA PHE A 152 11.72 -11.93 0.73
C PHE A 152 10.78 -11.13 -0.17
N MET A 153 10.82 -11.46 -1.45
CA MET A 153 9.81 -11.03 -2.42
C MET A 153 9.04 -12.24 -2.89
N VAL A 154 7.72 -12.10 -3.00
CA VAL A 154 6.83 -13.10 -3.58
C VAL A 154 6.20 -12.52 -4.84
N LEU A 155 6.34 -13.23 -5.95
CA LEU A 155 5.62 -12.97 -7.19
C LEU A 155 5.20 -14.32 -7.75
N GLN A 156 3.90 -14.64 -7.64
CA GLN A 156 3.32 -15.95 -7.98
C GLN A 156 3.19 -16.17 -9.48
N ASN A 157 4.33 -16.24 -10.15
CA ASN A 157 4.37 -16.57 -11.56
C ASN A 157 4.48 -18.08 -11.77
N CYS A 158 4.09 -18.53 -12.95
CA CYS A 158 4.32 -19.88 -13.41
C CYS A 158 4.37 -19.90 -14.93
N THR A 159 5.18 -20.81 -15.49
CA THR A 159 5.26 -21.03 -16.94
C THR A 159 4.91 -22.48 -17.24
N THR A 160 5.88 -23.38 -17.12
CA THR A 160 5.70 -24.81 -17.39
C THR A 160 5.23 -25.62 -16.18
N ASP A 161 5.28 -25.05 -14.96
CA ASP A 161 4.96 -25.72 -13.70
C ASP A 161 3.71 -25.15 -13.00
N CYS A 162 2.82 -24.52 -13.78
CA CYS A 162 1.55 -24.01 -13.25
C CYS A 162 0.73 -25.13 -12.60
N PRO A 163 0.22 -24.94 -11.37
CA PRO A 163 -0.65 -25.92 -10.74
C PRO A 163 -1.98 -26.03 -11.51
N PRO A 164 -2.61 -27.21 -11.56
CA PRO A 164 -3.97 -27.33 -12.08
C PRO A 164 -4.93 -26.36 -11.36
N PRO A 165 -5.93 -25.78 -12.04
CA PRO A 165 -6.35 -26.04 -13.42
C PRO A 165 -5.64 -25.19 -14.48
N TYR A 166 -4.60 -24.44 -14.12
CA TYR A 166 -4.00 -23.43 -14.99
C TYR A 166 -3.19 -24.04 -16.15
N ASN A 167 -3.30 -23.39 -17.32
CA ASN A 167 -2.71 -23.82 -18.59
C ASN A 167 -1.17 -23.73 -18.59
N THR A 168 -0.49 -24.69 -19.21
CA THR A 168 0.98 -24.80 -19.32
C THR A 168 1.60 -24.01 -20.49
N LEU A 169 0.81 -23.23 -21.24
CA LEU A 169 1.27 -22.43 -22.40
C LEU A 169 1.71 -21.00 -22.06
N LEU A 170 2.08 -20.73 -20.80
CA LEU A 170 2.55 -19.42 -20.36
C LEU A 170 4.08 -19.31 -20.54
N THR A 171 4.54 -18.19 -21.09
CA THR A 171 5.95 -17.95 -21.46
C THR A 171 6.52 -16.62 -20.94
N GLY A 172 5.69 -15.80 -20.28
CA GLY A 172 6.14 -14.55 -19.64
C GLY A 172 6.87 -14.83 -18.33
N VAL A 173 8.08 -14.30 -18.22
CA VAL A 173 8.98 -14.37 -17.07
C VAL A 173 9.26 -12.95 -16.60
N PHE A 174 8.98 -12.69 -15.33
CA PHE A 174 9.30 -11.43 -14.68
C PHE A 174 10.72 -11.48 -14.13
N THR A 175 11.54 -10.51 -14.50
CA THR A 175 12.89 -10.31 -13.95
C THR A 175 12.90 -9.06 -13.08
N VAL A 176 13.29 -9.19 -11.82
CA VAL A 176 13.20 -8.12 -10.82
C VAL A 176 14.55 -7.88 -10.15
N SER A 177 14.87 -6.60 -9.92
CA SER A 177 15.94 -6.16 -9.03
C SER A 177 15.38 -5.18 -8.01
N ALA A 178 15.77 -5.28 -6.75
CA ALA A 178 15.33 -4.37 -5.70
C ALA A 178 16.53 -3.86 -4.88
N GLU A 179 16.51 -2.58 -4.54
CA GLU A 179 17.53 -1.92 -3.71
C GLU A 179 16.93 -0.83 -2.83
N LEU A 180 17.67 -0.45 -1.80
CA LEU A 180 17.33 0.66 -0.90
C LEU A 180 18.35 1.78 -1.04
N GLU A 181 17.88 3.01 -1.21
CA GLU A 181 18.68 4.22 -1.17
C GLU A 181 18.50 4.96 0.16
N PHE A 182 19.58 5.09 0.91
CA PHE A 182 19.65 5.78 2.19
C PHE A 182 20.26 7.17 2.02
N PHE A 183 19.47 8.21 2.22
CA PHE A 183 19.93 9.60 2.15
C PHE A 183 20.26 10.09 3.57
N PRO A 184 21.55 10.30 3.90
CA PRO A 184 21.95 10.71 5.24
C PRO A 184 21.41 12.10 5.59
N THR A 185 21.13 12.31 6.87
CA THR A 185 20.76 13.64 7.38
C THR A 185 21.98 14.57 7.32
N PRO A 186 21.91 15.72 6.63
CA PRO A 186 23.01 16.69 6.63
C PRO A 186 23.39 17.13 8.05
N GLY A 187 24.68 17.30 8.30
CA GLY A 187 25.16 17.76 9.61
C GLY A 187 24.55 19.10 9.99
N GLY A 188 23.95 19.18 11.18
CA GLY A 188 23.28 20.38 11.71
C GLY A 188 21.81 20.53 11.32
N SER A 189 21.26 19.65 10.49
CA SER A 189 19.82 19.55 10.26
C SER A 189 19.14 18.65 11.30
N PRO A 190 17.90 18.94 11.71
CA PRO A 190 17.14 18.01 12.53
C PRO A 190 16.90 16.72 11.74
N ALA A 191 17.00 15.58 12.41
CA ALA A 191 16.55 14.31 11.86
C ALA A 191 15.04 14.37 11.61
N PRO A 192 14.52 13.71 10.55
CA PRO A 192 13.08 13.59 10.38
C PRO A 192 12.46 12.83 11.55
N LYS A 193 11.24 13.19 11.91
CA LYS A 193 10.45 12.41 12.86
C LYS A 193 9.94 11.17 12.12
N VAL A 194 10.39 10.00 12.55
CA VAL A 194 10.04 8.68 12.02
C VAL A 194 9.50 7.83 13.16
N ALA A 195 8.86 6.70 12.84
CA ALA A 195 8.41 5.77 13.87
C ALA A 195 9.61 5.20 14.63
N ASP A 196 9.49 5.10 15.95
CA ASP A 196 10.47 4.47 16.83
C ASP A 196 10.37 2.94 16.77
N GLU A 197 9.16 2.42 16.52
CA GLU A 197 8.90 1.01 16.29
C GLU A 197 8.01 0.79 15.06
N VAL A 198 8.32 -0.27 14.30
CA VAL A 198 7.55 -0.73 13.15
C VAL A 198 7.25 -2.21 13.37
N LEU A 199 5.99 -2.53 13.62
CA LEU A 199 5.55 -3.85 14.04
C LEU A 199 4.58 -4.42 13.00
N PRO A 200 4.91 -5.54 12.34
CA PRO A 200 4.03 -6.13 11.34
C PRO A 200 2.84 -6.82 12.00
N LEU A 201 1.67 -6.73 11.37
CA LEU A 201 0.65 -7.76 11.59
C LEU A 201 1.14 -9.03 10.88
N VAL A 202 0.96 -10.18 11.52
CA VAL A 202 1.45 -11.47 11.05
C VAL A 202 0.35 -12.51 11.03
N GLN A 203 0.11 -13.11 9.86
CA GLN A 203 -0.73 -14.29 9.72
C GLN A 203 0.25 -15.43 9.48
N THR A 204 0.59 -16.16 10.55
CA THR A 204 1.62 -17.19 10.46
C THR A 204 1.08 -18.37 9.67
N ASN A 205 1.44 -18.45 8.39
CA ASN A 205 1.24 -19.64 7.57
C ASN A 205 2.28 -20.71 7.95
N ALA A 206 2.03 -21.96 7.55
CA ALA A 206 3.00 -23.04 7.73
C ALA A 206 4.35 -22.65 7.10
N GLY A 207 5.42 -22.56 7.91
CA GLY A 207 6.78 -22.20 7.45
C GLY A 207 7.33 -20.86 7.94
N GLY A 208 6.60 -20.10 8.76
CA GLY A 208 7.16 -18.94 9.50
C GLY A 208 7.45 -17.68 8.66
N SER A 209 6.99 -17.62 7.41
CA SER A 209 7.05 -16.43 6.56
C SER A 209 5.68 -15.74 6.50
N ASN A 210 5.65 -14.41 6.58
CA ASN A 210 4.43 -13.63 6.49
C ASN A 210 4.06 -13.34 5.02
N PHE A 211 3.13 -14.09 4.46
CA PHE A 211 2.55 -13.75 3.16
C PHE A 211 1.49 -12.64 3.35
N PRO A 212 1.05 -11.94 2.29
CA PRO A 212 -0.18 -11.17 2.40
C PRO A 212 -1.28 -12.08 2.97
N ALA A 213 -2.00 -11.56 3.96
CA ALA A 213 -3.11 -12.29 4.57
C ALA A 213 -4.21 -12.45 3.53
N PHE A 214 -4.87 -13.60 3.52
CA PHE A 214 -6.04 -13.83 2.68
C PHE A 214 -7.29 -13.78 3.57
N LEU A 215 -8.19 -12.86 3.25
CA LEU A 215 -9.48 -12.67 3.92
C LEU A 215 -10.54 -13.09 2.90
N PHE A 216 -11.14 -14.27 3.07
CA PHE A 216 -12.09 -14.89 2.15
C PHE A 216 -13.55 -14.64 2.52
N SER A 217 -13.79 -13.97 3.64
CA SER A 217 -15.13 -13.64 4.09
C SER A 217 -15.12 -12.46 5.05
N PRO A 218 -16.28 -11.81 5.28
CA PRO A 218 -16.35 -10.68 6.21
C PRO A 218 -16.06 -11.06 7.67
N THR A 219 -16.04 -12.36 7.97
CA THR A 219 -15.70 -12.88 9.30
C THR A 219 -14.22 -13.16 9.50
N ASP A 220 -13.43 -13.15 8.43
CA ASP A 220 -11.99 -13.38 8.52
C ASP A 220 -11.30 -12.16 9.12
N GLN A 221 -10.30 -12.42 9.96
CA GLN A 221 -9.48 -11.38 10.58
C GLN A 221 -8.00 -11.64 10.35
N PHE A 222 -7.29 -10.59 9.93
CA PHE A 222 -5.86 -10.52 9.96
C PHE A 222 -5.44 -9.78 11.23
N SER A 223 -4.95 -10.52 12.23
CA SER A 223 -4.76 -9.99 13.57
C SER A 223 -3.40 -10.34 14.16
N THR A 224 -2.93 -9.49 15.07
CA THR A 224 -1.74 -9.75 15.88
C THR A 224 -1.91 -9.14 17.25
N THR A 225 -1.53 -9.91 18.27
CA THR A 225 -1.49 -9.44 19.66
C THR A 225 -0.09 -8.92 19.98
N PHE A 226 -0.03 -7.67 20.42
CA PHE A 226 1.21 -6.99 20.79
C PHE A 226 1.23 -6.68 22.28
N THR A 227 2.40 -6.79 22.91
CA THR A 227 2.68 -6.12 24.18
C THR A 227 3.52 -4.89 23.85
N LEU A 228 2.91 -3.72 23.99
CA LEU A 228 3.45 -2.46 23.48
C LEU A 228 4.18 -1.65 24.56
N PRO A 229 5.07 -0.71 24.17
CA PRO A 229 5.61 0.28 25.09
C PRO A 229 4.52 1.12 25.77
N GLN A 230 4.78 1.61 26.98
CA GLN A 230 3.82 2.40 27.77
C GLN A 230 3.88 3.91 27.50
N ASN A 231 4.79 4.36 26.62
CA ASN A 231 5.05 5.76 26.34
C ASN A 231 4.73 6.15 24.89
N ILE A 232 3.75 5.50 24.26
CA ILE A 232 3.31 5.84 22.90
C ILE A 232 2.60 7.20 22.91
N GLU A 233 3.08 8.13 22.09
CA GLU A 233 2.42 9.44 21.86
C GLU A 233 1.61 9.46 20.55
N GLN A 234 2.00 8.67 19.55
CA GLN A 234 1.26 8.51 18.30
C GLN A 234 1.32 7.05 17.83
N ALA A 235 0.19 6.55 17.33
CA ALA A 235 0.08 5.21 16.77
C ALA A 235 -0.63 5.29 15.42
N TYR A 236 -0.09 4.60 14.42
CA TYR A 236 -0.66 4.52 13.08
C TYR A 236 -0.62 3.10 12.55
N LEU A 237 -1.63 2.71 11.79
CA LEU A 237 -1.64 1.43 11.07
C LEU A 237 -1.65 1.71 9.58
N ASP A 238 -0.58 1.32 8.90
CA ASP A 238 -0.54 1.32 7.44
C ASP A 238 -1.25 0.06 6.95
N VAL A 239 -2.27 0.21 6.10
CA VAL A 239 -3.15 -0.85 5.62
C VAL A 239 -3.16 -0.89 4.09
N ILE A 240 -2.96 -2.08 3.52
CA ILE A 240 -3.20 -2.39 2.12
C ILE A 240 -4.20 -3.54 2.08
N ALA A 241 -5.24 -3.39 1.25
CA ALA A 241 -6.20 -4.46 0.98
C ALA A 241 -6.47 -4.49 -0.53
N GLN A 242 -5.86 -5.47 -1.20
CA GLN A 242 -6.05 -5.72 -2.62
C GLN A 242 -7.25 -6.64 -2.81
N SER A 243 -8.22 -6.20 -3.59
CA SER A 243 -9.36 -7.03 -3.98
C SER A 243 -8.97 -8.05 -5.06
N GLN A 244 -9.53 -9.26 -4.99
CA GLN A 244 -9.12 -10.37 -5.84
C GLN A 244 -10.32 -11.22 -6.29
N SER A 245 -10.14 -12.00 -7.37
CA SER A 245 -11.20 -12.86 -7.93
C SER A 245 -12.43 -12.02 -8.28
N THR A 246 -13.64 -12.39 -7.86
CA THR A 246 -14.87 -11.64 -8.13
C THR A 246 -14.81 -10.20 -7.58
N ASP A 247 -14.06 -9.96 -6.49
CA ASP A 247 -13.89 -8.62 -5.94
C ASP A 247 -12.88 -7.78 -6.73
N GLU A 248 -12.13 -8.34 -7.68
CA GLU A 248 -11.12 -7.59 -8.45
C GLU A 248 -11.73 -6.35 -9.13
N GLN A 249 -13.03 -6.40 -9.48
CA GLN A 249 -13.77 -5.25 -10.00
C GLN A 249 -15.01 -4.91 -9.15
N TRP A 250 -14.90 -4.97 -7.82
CA TRP A 250 -16.00 -4.74 -6.87
C TRP A 250 -16.79 -3.44 -7.13
N TYR A 251 -16.13 -2.40 -7.62
CA TYR A 251 -16.74 -1.09 -7.94
C TYR A 251 -17.70 -1.15 -9.14
N GLY A 252 -17.73 -2.25 -9.87
CA GLY A 252 -18.69 -2.53 -10.94
C GLY A 252 -19.83 -3.47 -10.52
N CYS A 253 -19.90 -3.87 -9.24
CA CYS A 253 -20.92 -4.78 -8.76
C CYS A 253 -22.29 -4.11 -8.64
N PHE A 254 -23.33 -4.88 -8.99
CA PHE A 254 -24.72 -4.41 -8.95
C PHE A 254 -25.46 -5.04 -7.78
N PRO A 255 -26.59 -4.44 -7.34
CA PRO A 255 -27.58 -5.13 -6.51
C PRO A 255 -27.91 -6.52 -7.02
N ASN A 256 -28.19 -7.45 -6.10
CA ASN A 256 -28.38 -8.87 -6.43
C ASN A 256 -29.48 -9.14 -7.47
N ASP A 257 -30.53 -8.33 -7.50
CA ASP A 257 -31.63 -8.43 -8.46
C ASP A 257 -31.25 -7.92 -9.86
N LEU A 258 -30.21 -7.10 -9.98
CA LEU A 258 -29.63 -6.62 -11.24
C LEU A 258 -28.34 -7.37 -11.62
N ALA A 259 -27.84 -8.28 -10.79
CA ALA A 259 -26.60 -9.01 -11.07
C ALA A 259 -26.67 -9.81 -12.40
N SER A 260 -27.86 -10.25 -12.81
CA SER A 260 -28.07 -11.01 -14.05
C SER A 260 -27.92 -10.19 -15.35
N ILE A 261 -28.10 -8.86 -15.28
CA ILE A 261 -27.90 -7.96 -16.41
C ILE A 261 -26.49 -7.35 -16.45
N ASN A 262 -25.68 -7.59 -15.41
CA ASN A 262 -24.30 -7.16 -15.32
C ASN A 262 -23.35 -8.17 -15.97
N GLU A 263 -23.47 -8.36 -17.29
CA GLU A 263 -22.68 -9.36 -18.03
C GLU A 263 -21.17 -9.06 -18.03
N VAL A 264 -20.77 -7.81 -17.76
CA VAL A 264 -19.37 -7.36 -17.83
C VAL A 264 -18.60 -7.66 -16.55
N TYR A 265 -19.18 -7.37 -15.38
CA TYR A 265 -18.52 -7.56 -14.08
C TYR A 265 -19.01 -8.81 -13.35
N ALA A 266 -20.21 -9.30 -13.68
CA ALA A 266 -20.77 -10.57 -13.21
C ALA A 266 -20.74 -10.77 -11.68
N CYS A 267 -20.84 -9.67 -10.90
CA CYS A 267 -20.87 -9.69 -9.44
C CYS A 267 -22.11 -8.97 -8.89
N GLY A 268 -22.58 -9.46 -7.74
CA GLY A 268 -23.77 -8.99 -7.04
C GLY A 268 -23.47 -8.12 -5.81
N ASN A 269 -24.45 -8.04 -4.91
CA ASN A 269 -24.40 -7.32 -3.65
C ASN A 269 -24.41 -5.78 -3.78
N THR A 270 -23.28 -5.10 -3.58
CA THR A 270 -23.14 -3.65 -3.77
C THR A 270 -21.73 -3.33 -4.25
N ASP A 271 -21.55 -2.12 -4.78
CA ASP A 271 -20.27 -1.54 -5.15
C ASP A 271 -19.53 -0.92 -3.95
N PHE A 272 -19.73 -1.44 -2.73
CA PHE A 272 -19.08 -0.93 -1.53
C PHE A 272 -18.28 -2.02 -0.82
N ARG A 273 -17.02 -1.71 -0.51
CA ARG A 273 -16.10 -2.50 0.32
C ARG A 273 -15.41 -1.55 1.28
N GLU A 274 -15.20 -1.98 2.51
CA GLU A 274 -14.57 -1.16 3.53
C GLU A 274 -13.65 -2.01 4.39
N THR A 275 -12.45 -1.53 4.71
CA THR A 275 -11.58 -2.24 5.65
C THR A 275 -11.78 -1.69 7.05
N GLU A 276 -11.98 -2.61 7.98
CA GLU A 276 -12.30 -2.31 9.38
C GLU A 276 -11.10 -2.66 10.25
N VAL A 277 -10.64 -1.70 11.05
CA VAL A 277 -9.58 -1.88 12.04
C VAL A 277 -10.18 -1.93 13.42
N THR A 278 -9.81 -2.94 14.22
CA THR A 278 -10.22 -3.07 15.62
C THR A 278 -9.03 -3.19 16.57
N ILE A 279 -9.21 -2.70 17.79
CA ILE A 279 -8.31 -2.93 18.94
C ILE A 279 -9.14 -3.68 20.00
N ASP A 280 -8.73 -4.89 20.33
CA ASP A 280 -9.44 -5.80 21.26
C ASP A 280 -10.92 -6.00 20.90
N GLY A 281 -11.21 -6.05 19.61
CA GLY A 281 -12.56 -6.18 19.08
C GLY A 281 -13.39 -4.89 19.12
N GLN A 282 -12.87 -3.79 19.64
CA GLN A 282 -13.51 -2.47 19.51
C GLN A 282 -13.10 -1.79 18.20
N PRO A 283 -14.05 -1.21 17.42
CA PRO A 283 -13.72 -0.42 16.24
C PRO A 283 -12.75 0.71 16.56
N ALA A 284 -11.65 0.78 15.80
CA ALA A 284 -10.54 1.71 16.03
C ALA A 284 -10.17 2.55 14.81
N GLY A 285 -10.56 2.12 13.60
CA GLY A 285 -10.40 2.93 12.41
C GLY A 285 -10.92 2.22 11.16
N ILE A 286 -10.90 2.97 10.07
CA ILE A 286 -11.38 2.53 8.75
C ILE A 286 -10.31 2.92 7.74
N ALA A 287 -9.96 2.00 6.84
CA ALA A 287 -9.19 2.30 5.64
C ALA A 287 -10.07 2.08 4.40
N PRO A 288 -10.18 3.06 3.48
CA PRO A 288 -10.91 2.88 2.24
C PRO A 288 -10.35 1.73 1.41
N VAL A 289 -11.21 1.07 0.63
CA VAL A 289 -10.77 0.17 -0.44
C VAL A 289 -10.65 1.00 -1.71
N SER A 290 -9.47 1.01 -2.33
CA SER A 290 -9.26 1.74 -3.58
C SER A 290 -9.86 0.95 -4.76
N PRO A 291 -10.58 1.59 -5.70
CA PRO A 291 -11.08 0.94 -6.91
C PRO A 291 -9.97 0.87 -7.96
N TRP A 292 -8.87 0.19 -7.65
CA TRP A 292 -7.76 0.04 -8.59
C TRP A 292 -8.22 -0.77 -9.81
N VAL A 293 -8.11 -0.16 -10.99
CA VAL A 293 -8.24 -0.89 -12.25
C VAL A 293 -6.95 -1.67 -12.45
N TYR A 294 -7.00 -2.98 -12.19
CA TYR A 294 -5.91 -3.91 -12.45
C TYR A 294 -5.74 -4.18 -13.94
N THR A 295 -4.72 -4.96 -14.29
CA THR A 295 -4.50 -5.38 -15.68
C THR A 295 -5.13 -6.75 -15.91
N GLY A 296 -5.34 -7.15 -17.17
CA GLY A 296 -5.97 -8.45 -17.50
C GLY A 296 -7.51 -8.46 -17.57
N PHE A 297 -8.20 -7.44 -17.07
CA PHE A 297 -9.62 -7.21 -17.37
C PHE A 297 -9.79 -6.62 -18.79
N LEU A 298 -10.57 -5.55 -18.96
CA LEU A 298 -10.79 -4.89 -20.26
C LEU A 298 -9.53 -4.11 -20.71
N PRO A 299 -8.83 -4.52 -21.80
CA PRO A 299 -7.54 -3.94 -22.18
C PRO A 299 -7.55 -2.43 -22.43
N ASP A 300 -8.68 -1.87 -22.86
CA ASP A 300 -8.89 -0.44 -23.07
C ASP A 300 -8.91 0.39 -21.79
N GLN A 301 -9.11 -0.24 -20.62
CA GLN A 301 -9.10 0.45 -19.33
C GLN A 301 -7.69 0.58 -18.73
N TRP A 302 -6.73 -0.24 -19.15
CA TRP A 302 -5.42 -0.33 -18.49
C TRP A 302 -4.21 -0.36 -19.44
N ARG A 303 -4.39 -0.43 -20.77
CA ARG A 303 -3.28 -0.31 -21.74
C ARG A 303 -3.23 1.09 -22.35
N PRO A 304 -2.06 1.77 -22.35
CA PRO A 304 -0.76 1.35 -21.81
C PRO A 304 -0.56 1.66 -20.32
N MET A 305 -1.56 2.23 -19.65
CA MET A 305 -1.46 2.74 -18.29
C MET A 305 -2.56 2.13 -17.42
N PRO A 306 -2.24 1.31 -16.39
CA PRO A 306 -3.23 0.89 -15.41
C PRO A 306 -3.68 2.09 -14.56
N ALA A 307 -4.63 1.87 -13.64
CA ALA A 307 -4.97 2.91 -12.68
C ALA A 307 -3.73 3.34 -11.86
N ALA A 308 -3.75 4.58 -11.37
CA ALA A 308 -2.72 5.05 -10.46
C ALA A 308 -2.61 4.10 -9.26
N GLN A 309 -1.38 3.85 -8.81
CA GLN A 309 -1.02 2.96 -7.71
C GLN A 309 -1.27 1.46 -7.99
N THR A 310 -1.76 1.05 -9.15
CA THR A 310 -1.97 -0.38 -9.45
C THR A 310 -0.64 -1.16 -9.43
N LEU A 311 0.45 -0.54 -9.91
CA LEU A 311 1.77 -1.17 -9.89
C LEU A 311 2.51 -0.98 -8.54
N ASP A 312 1.97 -0.17 -7.63
CA ASP A 312 2.52 0.12 -6.32
C ASP A 312 1.40 0.65 -5.40
N PHE A 313 0.72 -0.26 -4.70
CA PHE A 313 -0.36 0.10 -3.79
C PHE A 313 0.19 0.95 -2.66
N VAL A 314 -0.32 2.17 -2.57
CA VAL A 314 -0.02 3.09 -1.47
C VAL A 314 -0.89 2.71 -0.27
N PRO A 315 -0.29 2.44 0.91
CA PRO A 315 -1.06 2.09 2.10
C PRO A 315 -1.92 3.26 2.57
N TYR A 316 -3.12 2.95 3.05
CA TYR A 316 -3.89 3.90 3.84
C TYR A 316 -3.34 3.92 5.26
N ARG A 317 -2.95 5.11 5.73
CA ARG A 317 -2.48 5.32 7.10
C ARG A 317 -3.64 5.64 8.03
N VAL A 318 -4.06 4.67 8.81
CA VAL A 318 -5.11 4.81 9.82
C VAL A 318 -4.51 5.38 11.09
N ASN A 319 -5.06 6.48 11.61
CA ASN A 319 -4.57 7.11 12.83
C ASN A 319 -5.21 6.47 14.07
N LEU A 320 -4.43 5.66 14.79
CA LEU A 320 -4.82 4.98 16.02
C LEU A 320 -4.45 5.75 17.30
N THR A 321 -3.84 6.93 17.16
CA THR A 321 -3.44 7.80 18.29
C THR A 321 -4.55 8.04 19.33
N PRO A 322 -5.84 8.19 18.98
CA PRO A 322 -6.90 8.33 19.98
C PRO A 322 -6.99 7.14 20.97
N PHE A 323 -6.48 5.97 20.59
CA PHE A 323 -6.43 4.76 21.41
C PHE A 323 -5.09 4.58 22.14
N ALA A 324 -4.12 5.50 22.02
CA ALA A 324 -2.81 5.38 22.66
C ALA A 324 -2.90 5.18 24.18
N GLY A 325 -3.85 5.86 24.85
CA GLY A 325 -4.08 5.68 26.28
C GLY A 325 -4.58 4.28 26.68
N ILE A 326 -5.20 3.54 25.75
CA ILE A 326 -5.56 2.13 25.94
C ILE A 326 -4.33 1.25 25.70
N LEU A 327 -3.57 1.52 24.63
CA LEU A 327 -2.39 0.75 24.24
C LEU A 327 -1.20 0.87 25.21
N ASN A 328 -1.14 1.93 26.02
CA ASN A 328 -0.04 2.25 26.93
C ASN A 328 -0.11 1.56 28.32
N ASP A 329 -0.97 0.56 28.52
CA ASP A 329 -1.14 -0.07 29.84
C ASP A 329 -0.15 -1.23 30.12
N GLY A 330 0.70 -1.56 29.13
CA GLY A 330 1.66 -2.67 29.17
C GLY A 330 1.03 -4.07 29.11
N GLN A 331 -0.27 -4.18 28.86
CA GLN A 331 -0.96 -5.43 28.63
C GLN A 331 -0.93 -5.81 27.15
N PRO A 332 -1.22 -7.09 26.83
CA PRO A 332 -1.39 -7.51 25.45
C PRO A 332 -2.67 -6.91 24.83
N HIS A 333 -2.53 -6.28 23.66
CA HIS A 333 -3.64 -5.78 22.85
C HIS A 333 -3.64 -6.42 21.46
N THR A 334 -4.81 -6.80 20.97
CA THR A 334 -4.98 -7.37 19.63
C THR A 334 -5.42 -6.31 18.66
N VAL A 335 -4.59 -6.04 17.66
CA VAL A 335 -4.97 -5.23 16.51
C VAL A 335 -5.40 -6.17 15.39
N SER A 336 -6.60 -5.96 14.86
CA SER A 336 -7.16 -6.79 13.78
C SER A 336 -7.63 -5.93 12.61
N LEU A 337 -7.48 -6.48 11.41
CA LEU A 337 -8.04 -5.98 10.15
C LEU A 337 -9.04 -7.00 9.60
N SER A 338 -10.19 -6.52 9.14
CA SER A 338 -11.17 -7.30 8.36
C SER A 338 -11.66 -6.48 7.17
N VAL A 339 -12.34 -7.10 6.21
CA VAL A 339 -13.00 -6.40 5.11
C VAL A 339 -14.50 -6.60 5.22
N PHE A 340 -15.25 -5.52 5.30
CA PHE A 340 -16.69 -5.55 5.21
C PHE A 340 -17.11 -5.75 3.76
N ASN A 341 -18.11 -6.63 3.59
CA ASN A 341 -18.82 -6.86 2.33
C ASN A 341 -17.98 -7.48 1.21
N ASP A 342 -16.84 -8.11 1.52
CA ASP A 342 -16.11 -8.94 0.55
C ASP A 342 -16.97 -10.15 0.12
N ASP A 343 -16.76 -10.59 -1.12
CA ASP A 343 -17.55 -11.65 -1.78
C ASP A 343 -16.66 -12.86 -2.11
N SER A 344 -15.44 -12.63 -2.59
CA SER A 344 -14.44 -13.67 -2.85
C SER A 344 -13.30 -13.62 -1.86
N TYR A 345 -12.36 -12.67 -2.03
CA TYR A 345 -11.31 -12.45 -1.05
C TYR A 345 -10.54 -11.16 -1.28
N PHE A 346 -9.86 -10.74 -0.22
CA PHE A 346 -8.86 -9.70 -0.23
C PHE A 346 -7.49 -10.25 0.19
N SER A 347 -6.44 -9.79 -0.47
CA SER A 347 -5.06 -9.95 -0.02
C SER A 347 -4.63 -8.70 0.74
N ALA A 348 -4.24 -8.86 2.00
CA ALA A 348 -4.00 -7.75 2.91
C ALA A 348 -2.58 -7.72 3.49
N ALA A 349 -2.08 -6.52 3.75
CA ALA A 349 -0.86 -6.29 4.50
C ALA A 349 -1.09 -5.13 5.46
N ALA A 350 -0.49 -5.21 6.65
CA ALA A 350 -0.63 -4.17 7.66
C ALA A 350 0.62 -4.05 8.54
N SER A 351 0.94 -2.83 8.94
CA SER A 351 2.09 -2.54 9.80
C SER A 351 1.76 -1.40 10.76
N LEU A 352 2.00 -1.64 12.05
CA LEU A 352 1.79 -0.69 13.13
C LEU A 352 3.06 0.14 13.32
N LEU A 353 2.92 1.47 13.27
CA LEU A 353 3.97 2.44 13.46
C LEU A 353 3.73 3.17 14.78
N LEU A 354 4.72 3.13 15.68
CA LEU A 354 4.64 3.77 17.00
C LEU A 354 5.66 4.89 17.09
N TYR A 355 5.22 6.01 17.65
CA TYR A 355 6.05 7.15 18.02
C TYR A 355 6.00 7.28 19.53
N LEU A 356 7.17 7.29 20.16
CA LEU A 356 7.32 7.23 21.61
C LEU A 356 7.77 8.57 22.18
N ASP A 357 7.27 8.91 23.36
CA ASP A 357 7.78 10.02 24.15
C ASP A 357 9.08 9.59 24.84
N HIS A 358 10.22 10.03 24.29
CA HIS A 358 11.54 9.77 24.86
C HIS A 358 11.80 10.49 26.20
N GLY A 359 10.94 11.45 26.57
CA GLY A 359 11.01 12.18 27.83
C GLY A 359 10.22 11.52 28.98
N SER A 360 9.38 10.54 28.69
CA SER A 360 8.56 9.85 29.68
C SER A 360 8.67 8.34 29.57
N ALA A 361 8.65 7.65 30.71
CA ALA A 361 8.55 6.18 30.75
C ALA A 361 7.11 5.69 30.53
N GLU A 362 6.13 6.56 30.77
CA GLU A 362 4.70 6.25 30.65
C GLU A 362 3.95 7.49 30.15
N VAL A 363 3.09 7.32 29.15
CA VAL A 363 2.19 8.34 28.63
C VAL A 363 0.77 7.92 28.98
N THR A 364 0.16 8.65 29.92
CA THR A 364 -1.21 8.39 30.34
C THR A 364 -2.23 9.08 29.45
N GLY A 365 -3.39 8.47 29.31
CA GLY A 365 -4.50 9.01 28.54
C GLY A 365 -5.74 8.16 28.71
N ALA A 366 -6.84 8.59 28.12
CA ALA A 366 -8.06 7.80 28.07
C ALA A 366 -8.81 8.09 26.77
N LEU A 367 -9.44 7.06 26.21
CA LEU A 367 -10.38 7.23 25.12
C LEU A 367 -11.66 7.88 25.68
N THR A 368 -11.84 9.18 25.43
CA THR A 368 -12.98 9.93 25.98
C THR A 368 -14.28 9.65 25.22
N GLN A 369 -14.18 9.30 23.94
CA GLN A 369 -15.33 8.99 23.09
C GLN A 369 -14.89 8.12 21.91
N ASN A 370 -15.64 7.05 21.63
CA ASN A 370 -15.56 6.30 20.38
C ASN A 370 -16.91 6.42 19.65
N THR A 371 -16.89 6.89 18.41
CA THR A 371 -18.09 7.03 17.57
C THR A 371 -18.11 6.07 16.40
N LEU A 372 -17.09 5.23 16.26
CA LEU A 372 -17.03 4.20 15.24
C LEU A 372 -18.08 3.12 15.56
N THR A 373 -18.82 2.72 14.53
CA THR A 373 -19.84 1.68 14.57
C THR A 373 -19.61 0.74 13.40
N ALA A 374 -20.11 -0.50 13.50
CA ALA A 374 -20.07 -1.42 12.37
C ALA A 374 -20.69 -0.77 11.10
N PRO A 375 -20.15 -1.06 9.91
CA PRO A 375 -20.65 -0.49 8.66
C PRO A 375 -22.13 -0.82 8.45
N SER A 376 -22.92 0.19 8.10
CA SER A 376 -24.36 0.06 7.84
C SER A 376 -24.74 0.94 6.63
N PRO A 377 -24.29 0.56 5.42
CA PRO A 377 -24.55 1.35 4.23
C PRO A 377 -26.05 1.41 3.92
N VAL A 378 -26.54 2.60 3.58
CA VAL A 378 -27.91 2.78 3.10
C VAL A 378 -27.90 2.60 1.58
N VAL A 379 -28.40 1.45 1.12
CA VAL A 379 -28.52 1.15 -0.32
C VAL A 379 -29.79 1.80 -0.86
N SER A 380 -29.63 2.76 -1.77
CA SER A 380 -30.74 3.35 -2.53
C SER A 380 -30.64 2.90 -3.98
N GLU A 381 -31.45 1.92 -4.34
CA GLU A 381 -31.52 1.43 -5.70
C GLU A 381 -32.34 2.39 -6.59
N ASN A 382 -31.64 3.03 -7.53
CA ASN A 382 -32.24 3.94 -8.51
C ASN A 382 -32.30 3.35 -9.92
N LEU A 383 -31.72 2.16 -10.11
CA LEU A 383 -31.76 1.40 -11.35
C LEU A 383 -32.90 0.39 -11.22
N GLN A 384 -33.77 0.33 -12.23
CA GLN A 384 -34.81 -0.70 -12.32
C GLN A 384 -34.57 -1.45 -13.63
N GLY A 385 -34.12 -2.69 -13.55
CA GLY A 385 -33.90 -3.54 -14.71
C GLY A 385 -35.03 -4.56 -14.87
N THR A 386 -35.70 -4.55 -16.01
CA THR A 386 -36.42 -5.75 -16.47
C THR A 386 -35.40 -6.68 -17.09
N SER A 387 -35.41 -7.96 -16.72
CA SER A 387 -34.51 -9.02 -17.19
C SER A 387 -34.62 -9.37 -18.69
N GLU A 388 -35.08 -8.43 -19.52
CA GLU A 388 -35.22 -8.60 -20.97
C GLU A 388 -34.21 -7.69 -21.67
N VAL A 389 -33.13 -8.31 -22.17
CA VAL A 389 -32.31 -7.79 -23.27
C VAL A 389 -32.67 -8.56 -24.53
#